data_AF-A0A830FWZ4-F1
#
_entry.id   AF-A0A830FWZ4-F1
#
_cell.length_a   1.000
_cell.length_b   1.000
_cell.length_c   1.000
_cell.angle_alpha   90.00
_cell.angle_beta   90.00
_cell.angle_gamma   90.00
#
_symmetry.space_group_name_H-M   'P 1'
#
loop_
_entity.id
_entity.type
_entity.pdbx_description
1 polymer ?
#
loop_
_entity_poly.entity_id
_entity_poly.type
_entity_poly.pdbx_seq_one_letter_code
_entity_poly.pdbx_strand_id
1 'polypeptide(L)'
;MTSVYHLQDRIRPGALLVMLAIVGAGTYFEFVYNGPPTLYAVALWIIVVPMLLISTVEGVRSHPLYQPLTYGGFIAIGALQYLNGNWFLLSGLFILCGIIGLVLELRNRSN
;
A
#
# COMPACT_ATOMS: atom_id res chain seq x y z
N MET A 1 19.25 16.37 25.13
CA MET A 1 19.75 15.77 23.88
C MET A 1 18.56 15.16 23.16
N THR A 2 18.07 15.82 22.11
CA THR A 2 17.06 15.23 21.23
C THR A 2 17.77 14.22 20.34
N SER A 3 17.61 12.92 20.63
CA SER A 3 18.13 11.90 19.73
C SER A 3 17.43 12.07 18.38
N VAL A 4 18.23 12.36 17.36
CA VAL A 4 17.78 12.29 15.97
C VAL A 4 17.53 10.81 15.70
N TYR A 5 16.33 10.33 16.02
CA TYR A 5 15.90 8.98 15.64
C TYR A 5 15.91 8.92 14.12
N HIS A 6 16.83 8.16 13.54
CA HIS A 6 16.89 8.05 12.09
C HIS A 6 15.64 7.33 11.60
N LEU A 7 15.12 7.75 10.43
CA LEU A 7 13.95 7.11 9.80
C LEU A 7 14.13 5.58 9.63
N GLN A 8 15.38 5.13 9.48
CA GLN A 8 15.75 3.71 9.42
C GLN A 8 15.43 2.95 10.70
N ASP A 9 15.60 3.56 11.88
CA ASP A 9 15.36 2.91 13.18
C ASP A 9 13.87 2.66 13.44
N ARG A 10 12.99 3.30 12.65
CA ARG A 10 11.53 3.16 12.73
C ARG A 10 10.98 2.17 11.72
N ILE A 11 11.80 1.58 10.86
CA ILE A 11 11.33 0.58 9.88
C ILE A 11 11.16 -0.76 10.59
N ARG A 12 9.95 -1.32 10.52
CA ARG A 12 9.69 -2.67 11.06
C ARG A 12 10.24 -3.71 10.07
N PRO A 13 11.32 -4.43 10.39
CA PRO A 13 12.00 -5.30 9.43
C PRO A 13 11.10 -6.44 8.95
N GLY A 14 10.28 -7.02 9.84
CA GLY A 14 9.31 -8.05 9.46
C GLY A 14 8.23 -7.53 8.49
N ALA A 15 7.70 -6.33 8.74
CA ALA A 15 6.72 -5.72 7.86
C ALA A 15 7.33 -5.34 6.50
N LEU A 16 8.58 -4.90 6.49
CA LEU A 16 9.34 -4.63 5.28
C LEU A 16 9.55 -5.89 4.43
N LEU A 17 9.93 -7.02 5.05
CA LEU A 17 10.09 -8.29 4.33
C LEU A 17 8.79 -8.78 3.71
N VAL A 18 7.68 -8.70 4.44
CA VAL A 18 6.34 -9.04 3.92
C VAL A 18 5.96 -8.13 2.76
N MET A 19 6.17 -6.81 2.91
CA MET A 19 5.93 -5.83 1.85
C MET A 19 6.76 -6.14 0.60
N LEU A 20 8.05 -6.43 0.75
CA LEU A 20 8.94 -6.78 -0.36
C LEU A 20 8.52 -8.08 -1.05
N ALA A 21 8.07 -9.09 -0.31
CA ALA A 21 7.54 -10.32 -0.89
C ALA A 21 6.28 -10.07 -1.72
N ILE A 22 5.35 -9.25 -1.21
CA ILE A 22 4.11 -8.87 -1.91
C ILE A 22 4.44 -8.05 -3.17
N VAL A 23 5.31 -7.05 -3.05
CA VAL A 23 5.76 -6.21 -4.16
C VAL A 23 6.49 -7.04 -5.21
N GLY A 24 7.38 -7.95 -4.80
CA GLY A 24 8.11 -8.83 -5.71
C GLY A 24 7.18 -9.76 -6.49
N ALA A 25 6.28 -10.46 -5.78
CA ALA A 25 5.30 -11.35 -6.40
C ALA A 25 4.34 -10.59 -7.32
N GLY A 26 3.83 -9.44 -6.88
CA GLY A 26 2.95 -8.60 -7.68
C GLY A 26 3.66 -8.09 -8.94
N THR A 27 4.91 -7.63 -8.82
CA THR A 27 5.69 -7.13 -9.96
C THR A 27 5.89 -8.25 -10.99
N TYR A 28 6.25 -9.45 -10.53
CA TYR A 28 6.42 -10.60 -11.43
C TYR A 28 5.13 -10.94 -12.18
N PHE A 29 4.00 -11.03 -11.47
CA PHE A 29 2.72 -11.33 -12.11
C PHE A 29 2.31 -10.25 -13.12
N GLU A 30 2.46 -8.98 -12.75
CA GLU A 30 1.95 -7.86 -13.54
C GLU A 30 2.83 -7.54 -14.75
N PHE A 31 4.16 -7.59 -14.60
CA PHE A 31 5.10 -7.14 -15.62
C PHE A 31 5.80 -8.27 -16.39
N VAL A 32 5.81 -9.49 -15.85
CA VAL A 32 6.49 -10.64 -16.46
C VAL A 32 5.49 -11.66 -16.96
N TYR A 33 4.53 -12.07 -16.12
CA TYR A 33 3.58 -13.13 -16.48
C TYR A 33 2.45 -12.64 -17.41
N ASN A 34 1.85 -11.49 -17.11
CA ASN A 34 0.73 -10.95 -17.89
C ASN A 34 1.13 -10.22 -19.19
N GLY A 35 2.44 -10.10 -19.47
CA GLY A 35 2.96 -9.38 -20.62
C GLY A 35 3.25 -7.89 -20.34
N PRO A 36 3.41 -7.06 -21.38
CA PRO A 36 3.85 -5.68 -21.21
C PRO A 36 2.81 -4.83 -20.48
N PRO A 37 3.22 -4.02 -19.49
CA PRO A 37 2.30 -3.21 -18.68
C PRO A 37 1.71 -2.05 -19.47
N THR A 38 0.52 -1.60 -19.05
CA THR A 38 -0.02 -0.31 -19.49
C THR A 38 0.60 0.84 -18.70
N LEU A 39 0.57 2.06 -19.26
CA LEU A 39 1.00 3.28 -18.55
C LEU A 39 0.24 3.48 -17.24
N TYR A 40 -1.05 3.10 -17.21
CA TYR A 40 -1.89 3.17 -16.01
C TYR A 40 -1.46 2.16 -14.94
N ALA A 41 -1.08 0.93 -15.34
CA ALA A 41 -0.51 -0.05 -14.42
C ALA A 41 0.81 0.46 -13.81
N VAL A 42 1.69 1.07 -14.61
CA VAL A 42 2.93 1.69 -14.10
C VAL A 42 2.63 2.82 -13.12
N ALA A 43 1.71 3.73 -13.45
CA ALA A 43 1.32 4.83 -12.59
C ALA A 43 0.73 4.35 -11.24
N LEU A 44 -0.05 3.27 -11.26
CA LEU A 44 -0.58 2.62 -10.06
C LEU A 44 0.53 2.08 -9.16
N TRP A 45 1.54 1.42 -9.72
CA TRP A 45 2.68 0.89 -8.98
C TRP A 45 3.51 2.00 -8.31
N ILE A 46 3.69 3.14 -8.99
CA ILE A 46 4.35 4.33 -8.44
C ILE A 46 3.61 4.88 -7.20
N ILE A 47 2.30 4.69 -7.10
CA ILE A 47 1.51 5.17 -5.97
C ILE A 47 1.51 4.14 -4.83
N VAL A 48 1.27 2.86 -5.13
CA VAL A 48 1.09 1.85 -4.08
C VAL A 48 2.37 1.43 -3.40
N VAL A 49 3.48 1.29 -4.12
CA VAL A 49 4.74 0.86 -3.51
C VAL A 49 5.19 1.83 -2.40
N PRO A 50 5.20 3.16 -2.62
CA PRO A 50 5.44 4.11 -1.54
C PRO A 50 4.44 4.02 -0.40
N MET A 51 3.14 3.85 -0.68
CA MET A 51 2.13 3.69 0.38
C MET A 51 2.37 2.44 1.25
N LEU A 52 2.73 1.32 0.63
CA LEU A 52 3.10 0.10 1.33
C LEU A 52 4.38 0.32 2.16
N LEU A 53 5.38 1.01 1.61
CA LEU A 53 6.63 1.32 2.32
C LEU A 53 6.38 2.23 3.53
N ILE A 54 5.56 3.27 3.37
CA ILE A 54 5.17 4.16 4.45
C ILE A 54 4.51 3.35 5.58
N SER A 55 3.70 2.35 5.25
CA SER A 55 3.04 1.50 6.26
C SER A 55 4.00 0.68 7.13
N THR A 56 5.22 0.39 6.66
CA THR A 56 6.22 -0.37 7.43
C THR A 56 6.90 0.48 8.50
N VAL A 57 6.76 1.81 8.44
CA VAL A 57 7.36 2.74 9.40
C VAL A 57 6.50 2.88 10.67
N GLU A 58 7.11 2.71 11.84
CA GLU A 58 6.45 2.89 13.13
C GLU A 58 6.05 4.34 13.37
N GLY A 59 4.86 4.55 13.93
CA GLY A 59 4.35 5.89 14.24
C GLY A 59 4.13 6.79 13.02
N VAL A 60 4.08 6.21 11.82
CA VAL A 60 3.72 6.96 10.61
C VAL A 60 2.24 7.40 10.65
N ARG A 61 1.38 6.60 11.28
CA ARG A 61 -0.07 6.83 11.36
C ARG A 61 -0.44 8.08 12.15
N SER A 62 0.42 8.50 13.07
CA SER A 62 0.22 9.72 13.86
C SER A 62 0.66 10.99 13.12
N HIS A 63 1.25 10.86 11.91
CA HIS A 63 1.62 12.03 11.12
C HIS A 63 0.36 12.68 10.53
N PRO A 64 0.18 14.01 10.62
CA PRO A 64 -1.05 14.69 10.16
C PRO A 64 -1.31 14.50 8.66
N LEU A 65 -0.25 14.31 7.88
CA LEU A 65 -0.37 14.04 6.44
C LEU A 65 -0.65 12.56 6.10
N TYR A 66 -0.55 11.63 7.05
CA TYR A 66 -0.73 10.21 6.76
C TYR A 66 -2.13 9.90 6.23
N GLN A 67 -3.15 10.40 6.93
CA GLN A 67 -4.54 10.18 6.56
C GLN A 67 -4.91 10.79 5.20
N PRO A 68 -4.63 12.09 4.93
CA PRO A 68 -4.94 12.69 3.63
C PRO A 68 -4.13 12.06 2.47
N LEU A 69 -2.86 11.71 2.67
CA LEU A 69 -2.08 11.01 1.64
C LEU A 69 -2.63 9.61 1.37
N THR A 70 -3.06 8.90 2.42
CA THR A 70 -3.67 7.58 2.27
C THR A 70 -4.98 7.66 1.49
N TYR A 71 -5.87 8.60 1.83
CA TYR A 71 -7.11 8.81 1.08
C TYR A 71 -6.86 9.26 -0.37
N GLY A 72 -5.94 10.20 -0.59
CA GLY A 72 -5.56 10.63 -1.94
C GLY A 72 -5.02 9.49 -2.78
N GLY A 73 -4.19 8.63 -2.19
CA GLY A 73 -3.72 7.41 -2.82
C GLY A 73 -4.85 6.45 -3.18
N PHE A 74 -5.80 6.19 -2.28
CA PHE A 74 -6.97 5.36 -2.57
C PHE A 74 -7.82 5.90 -3.71
N ILE A 75 -8.07 7.21 -3.75
CA ILE A 75 -8.82 7.86 -4.84
C ILE A 75 -8.07 7.72 -6.17
N ALA A 76 -6.76 7.98 -6.17
CA ALA A 76 -5.93 7.86 -7.36
C ALA A 76 -5.89 6.41 -7.89
N ILE A 77 -5.80 5.43 -6.99
CA ILE A 77 -5.86 4.00 -7.34
C ILE A 77 -7.21 3.67 -7.98
N GLY A 78 -8.32 4.09 -7.37
CA GLY A 78 -9.66 3.86 -7.92
C GLY A 78 -9.85 4.50 -9.30
N ALA A 79 -9.37 5.74 -9.47
CA ALA A 79 -9.44 6.45 -10.75
C ALA A 79 -8.60 5.77 -11.84
N LEU A 80 -7.38 5.33 -11.51
CA LEU A 80 -6.50 4.64 -12.46
C LEU A 80 -7.03 3.24 -12.81
N GLN A 81 -7.66 2.53 -11.88
CA GLN A 81 -8.36 1.26 -12.18
C GLN A 81 -9.51 1.48 -13.15
N TYR A 82 -10.31 2.54 -12.95
CA TYR A 82 -11.39 2.90 -13.87
C TYR A 82 -10.88 3.24 -15.28
N LEU A 83 -9.70 3.86 -15.39
CA LEU A 83 -9.05 4.23 -16.65
C LEU A 83 -8.22 3.10 -17.29
N ASN A 84 -8.59 1.84 -17.05
CA ASN A 84 -7.95 0.65 -17.65
C ASN A 84 -6.60 0.25 -17.02
N GLY A 85 -6.32 0.71 -15.80
CA GLY A 85 -5.25 0.19 -14.94
C GLY A 85 -5.66 -1.15 -14.34
N ASN A 86 -5.58 -2.22 -15.12
CA ASN A 86 -5.94 -3.55 -14.63
C ASN A 86 -4.89 -4.02 -13.61
N TRP A 87 -5.35 -4.42 -12.44
CA TRP A 87 -4.59 -5.18 -11.45
C TRP A 87 -5.46 -6.34 -11.06
N PHE A 88 -4.97 -7.57 -11.16
CA PHE A 88 -5.74 -8.74 -10.72
C PHE A 88 -5.36 -9.17 -9.30
N LEU A 89 -4.07 -9.12 -8.97
CA LEU A 89 -3.55 -9.70 -7.73
C LEU A 89 -3.44 -8.67 -6.60
N LEU A 90 -2.91 -7.48 -6.91
CA LEU A 90 -2.74 -6.41 -5.91
C LEU A 90 -4.07 -5.76 -5.51
N SER A 91 -5.00 -5.62 -6.45
CA SER A 91 -6.38 -5.16 -6.20
C SER A 91 -7.13 -6.13 -5.28
N GLY A 92 -7.02 -7.44 -5.52
CA GLY A 92 -7.57 -8.48 -4.65
C GLY A 92 -7.02 -8.39 -3.23
N LEU A 93 -5.70 -8.26 -3.09
CA LEU A 93 -5.05 -8.03 -1.79
C LEU A 93 -5.51 -6.73 -1.12
N PHE A 94 -5.66 -5.64 -1.89
CA PHE A 94 -6.13 -4.35 -1.37
C PHE A 94 -7.57 -4.43 -0.86
N ILE A 95 -8.45 -5.04 -1.64
CA ILE A 95 -9.86 -5.25 -1.26
C ILE A 95 -9.92 -6.13 -0.01
N LEU A 96 -9.19 -7.24 0.04
CA LEU A 96 -9.15 -8.12 1.21
C LEU A 96 -8.63 -7.39 2.46
N CYS A 97 -7.52 -6.66 2.35
CA CYS A 97 -6.99 -5.85 3.45
C CYS A 97 -7.98 -4.76 3.91
N GLY A 98 -8.68 -4.11 2.97
CA GLY A 98 -9.72 -3.12 3.25
C GLY A 98 -10.91 -3.73 3.99
N ILE A 99 -11.39 -4.90 3.54
CA ILE A 99 -12.47 -5.65 4.20
C ILE A 99 -12.06 -6.04 5.62
N ILE A 100 -10.85 -6.58 5.81
CA ILE A 100 -10.34 -6.95 7.14
C ILE A 100 -10.27 -5.72 8.05
N GLY A 101 -9.76 -4.60 7.55
CA GLY A 101 -9.72 -3.33 8.29
C GLY A 101 -11.11 -2.83 8.69
N LEU A 102 -12.08 -2.90 7.78
CA LEU A 102 -13.46 -2.52 8.05
C LEU A 102 -14.12 -3.42 9.10
N VAL A 103 -13.91 -4.74 9.01
CA VAL A 103 -14.43 -5.71 9.97
C VAL A 103 -13.86 -5.45 11.37
N LEU A 104 -12.56 -5.15 11.48
CA LEU A 104 -11.93 -4.82 12.75
C LEU A 104 -12.47 -3.52 13.35
N GLU A 105 -12.68 -2.48 12.53
CA GLU A 105 -13.27 -1.22 12.97
C GLU A 105 -14.72 -1.40 13.45
N LEU A 106 -15.54 -2.15 12.70
CA LEU A 106 -16.91 -2.48 13.10
C LEU A 106 -16.95 -3.28 14.41
N ARG A 107 -16.03 -4.24 14.58
CA ARG A 107 -15.91 -5.00 15.83
C ARG A 107 -15.51 -4.11 17.01
N ASN A 108 -14.57 -3.19 16.83
CA ASN A 108 -14.15 -2.26 17.87
C ASN A 108 -15.24 -1.26 18.28
N ARG A 109 -16.17 -0.93 17.38
CA ARG A 109 -17.33 -0.07 17.70
C ARG A 109 -18.48 -0.81 18.36
N SER A 110 -18.51 -2.14 18.25
CA SER A 110 -19.55 -3.00 18.82
C SER A 110 -19.24 -3.49 20.24
N ASN A 111 -17.99 -3.33 20.70
CA ASN A 111 -17.55 -3.60 22.07
C ASN A 111 -17.39 -2.28 22.84
#